data_AF-A0A7C6E6C0-F1
#
_entry.id   AF-A0A7C6E6C0-F1
#
_cell.length_a   1.000
_cell.length_b   1.000
_cell.length_c   1.000
_cell.angle_alpha   90.00
_cell.angle_beta   90.00
_cell.angle_gamma   90.00
#
_symmetry.space_group_name_H-M   'P 1'
#
loop_
_entity.id
_entity.type
_entity.pdbx_description
1 polymer ?
#
loop_
_entity_poly.entity_id
_entity_poly.type
_entity_poly.pdbx_seq_one_letter_code
_entity_poly.pdbx_strand_id
1 'polypeptide(L)'
;MIVLAALACLPVLAALPAPTCADDPACLERVAALGKLWANIKYFHPWLAWQPLDWDAALIRSLPKATEARSPADYTAAVEQLLARLGDPATR
;
A
#
# COMPACT_ATOMS: atom_id res chain seq x y z
N MET A 1 -0.29 -60.15 12.80
CA MET A 1 -1.41 -59.26 12.43
C MET A 1 -1.58 -58.17 13.49
N ILE A 2 -0.63 -57.23 13.63
CA ILE A 2 -0.88 -55.85 14.11
C ILE A 2 0.16 -54.99 13.38
N VAL A 3 -0.32 -54.12 12.51
CA VAL A 3 0.48 -53.29 11.59
C VAL A 3 0.89 -51.99 12.30
N LEU A 4 2.15 -51.63 12.06
CA LEU A 4 2.80 -50.33 12.16
C LEU A 4 1.85 -49.11 11.98
N ALA A 5 1.87 -48.13 12.88
CA ALA A 5 1.43 -46.76 12.61
C ALA A 5 2.20 -45.81 13.56
N ALA A 6 3.43 -45.45 13.20
CA ALA A 6 3.75 -44.26 12.40
C ALA A 6 3.50 -42.97 13.20
N LEU A 7 4.61 -42.30 13.51
CA LEU A 7 4.74 -40.90 13.90
C LEU A 7 3.49 -40.08 13.61
N ALA A 8 2.76 -39.68 14.66
CA ALA A 8 1.95 -38.48 14.61
C ALA A 8 2.87 -37.26 14.69
N CYS A 9 3.70 -37.07 13.66
CA CYS A 9 4.29 -35.78 13.35
C CYS A 9 3.13 -34.94 12.82
N LEU A 10 2.41 -34.24 13.71
CA LEU A 10 1.43 -33.24 13.30
C LEU A 10 2.12 -32.31 12.28
N PRO A 11 1.55 -32.05 11.10
CA PRO A 11 2.13 -31.11 10.18
C PRO A 11 1.87 -29.71 10.73
N VAL A 12 2.71 -29.25 11.66
CA VAL A 12 2.78 -27.83 12.06
C VAL A 12 3.52 -27.05 10.98
N LEU A 13 3.11 -27.20 9.71
CA LEU A 13 3.80 -26.61 8.55
C LEU A 13 2.90 -25.69 7.70
N ALA A 14 1.61 -25.53 8.00
CA ALA A 14 0.70 -24.80 7.11
C ALA A 14 0.01 -23.59 7.77
N ALA A 15 0.80 -22.57 8.14
CA ALA A 15 0.31 -21.18 8.24
C ALA A 15 1.50 -20.21 8.23
N LEU A 16 2.33 -20.24 7.19
CA LEU A 16 3.18 -19.08 6.95
C LEU A 16 2.25 -17.90 6.63
N PRO A 17 2.37 -16.76 7.33
CA PRO A 17 1.60 -15.57 6.97
C PRO A 17 1.87 -15.25 5.50
N ALA A 18 0.83 -14.81 4.77
CA ALA A 18 1.03 -14.37 3.40
C ALA A 18 2.13 -13.29 3.36
N PRO A 19 3.03 -13.32 2.36
CA PRO A 19 4.08 -12.31 2.25
C PRO A 19 3.45 -10.92 2.27
N THR A 20 3.96 -10.07 3.15
CA THR A 20 3.47 -8.72 3.31
C THR A 20 4.22 -7.79 2.37
N CYS A 21 3.72 -6.57 2.17
CA CYS A 21 4.43 -5.55 1.41
C CYS A 21 5.84 -5.27 1.96
N ALA A 22 6.06 -5.45 3.27
CA ALA A 22 7.35 -5.22 3.89
C ALA A 22 8.41 -6.25 3.47
N ASP A 23 7.98 -7.44 3.03
CA ASP A 23 8.85 -8.52 2.58
C ASP A 23 9.20 -8.40 1.08
N ASP A 24 8.49 -7.54 0.34
CA ASP A 24 8.73 -7.23 -1.08
C ASP A 24 9.37 -5.83 -1.21
N PRO A 25 10.67 -5.72 -1.53
CA PRO A 25 11.36 -4.44 -1.68
C PRO A 25 10.69 -3.51 -2.69
N ALA A 26 10.15 -4.04 -3.79
CA ALA A 26 9.48 -3.24 -4.80
C ALA A 26 8.15 -2.68 -4.27
N CYS A 27 7.42 -3.47 -3.47
CA CYS A 27 6.21 -3.00 -2.78
C CYS A 27 6.54 -1.88 -1.79
N LEU A 28 7.56 -2.10 -0.96
CA LEU A 28 8.02 -1.11 0.01
C LEU A 28 8.42 0.21 -0.66
N GLU A 29 9.14 0.16 -1.79
CA GLU A 29 9.51 1.34 -2.56
C GLU A 29 8.30 2.12 -3.09
N ARG A 30 7.28 1.43 -3.62
CA ARG A 30 6.04 2.08 -4.08
C ARG A 30 5.29 2.77 -2.95
N VAL A 31 5.13 2.08 -1.82
CA VAL A 31 4.45 2.65 -0.64
C VAL A 31 5.23 3.85 -0.09
N ALA A 32 6.56 3.74 -0.01
CA ALA A 32 7.42 4.84 0.43
C ALA A 32 7.36 6.04 -0.53
N ALA A 33 7.33 5.80 -1.84
CA ALA A 33 7.19 6.85 -2.84
C ALA A 33 5.83 7.56 -2.75
N LEU A 34 4.73 6.83 -2.57
CA LEU A 34 3.40 7.41 -2.36
C LEU A 34 3.36 8.25 -1.06
N GLY A 35 3.98 7.76 0.02
CA GLY A 35 4.10 8.50 1.27
C GLY A 35 4.90 9.79 1.14
N LYS A 36 6.00 9.78 0.36
CA LYS A 36 6.78 10.99 0.05
C LYS A 36 5.95 12.01 -0.75
N LEU A 37 5.16 11.56 -1.73
CA LEU A 37 4.26 12.44 -2.48
C LEU A 37 3.21 13.08 -1.56
N TRP A 38 2.55 12.28 -0.73
CA TRP A 38 1.60 12.78 0.28
C TRP A 38 2.26 13.82 1.19
N ALA A 39 3.47 13.57 1.68
CA ALA A 39 4.18 14.47 2.58
C ALA A 39 4.54 15.78 1.88
N ASN A 40 5.02 15.70 0.63
CA ASN A 40 5.33 16.87 -0.17
C ASN A 40 4.10 17.78 -0.32
N ILE A 41 2.94 17.19 -0.60
CA ILE A 41 1.69 17.95 -0.72
C ILE A 41 1.25 18.50 0.64
N LYS A 42 1.31 17.68 1.70
CA LYS A 42 0.87 18.08 3.06
C LYS A 42 1.62 19.30 3.59
N TYR A 43 2.93 19.34 3.37
CA TYR A 43 3.80 20.31 4.03
C TYR A 43 4.23 21.46 3.13
N PHE A 44 4.15 21.33 1.80
CA PHE A 44 4.66 22.36 0.88
C PHE A 44 3.65 22.85 -0.15
N HIS A 45 2.48 22.21 -0.30
CA HIS A 45 1.52 22.61 -1.33
C HIS A 45 0.50 23.65 -0.81
N PRO A 46 0.50 24.89 -1.32
CA PRO A 46 -0.26 26.00 -0.74
C PRO A 46 -1.78 25.81 -0.84
N TRP A 47 -2.26 25.08 -1.87
CA TRP A 47 -3.69 24.77 -2.01
C TRP A 47 -4.25 24.06 -0.77
N LEU A 48 -3.50 23.11 -0.20
CA LEU A 48 -4.00 22.28 0.88
C LEU A 48 -4.23 23.07 2.18
N ALA A 49 -3.44 24.13 2.42
CA ALA A 49 -3.46 24.91 3.66
C ALA A 49 -4.82 25.58 3.95
N TRP A 50 -5.64 25.80 2.91
CA TRP A 50 -6.91 26.52 3.01
C TRP A 50 -8.14 25.65 2.73
N GLN A 51 -7.95 24.36 2.48
CA GLN A 51 -9.05 23.46 2.13
C GLN A 51 -9.52 22.66 3.36
N PRO A 52 -10.84 22.50 3.56
CA PRO A 52 -11.38 21.57 4.55
C PRO A 52 -11.27 20.13 4.04
N LEU A 53 -10.04 19.68 3.77
CA LEU A 53 -9.73 18.39 3.16
C LEU A 53 -9.00 17.48 4.15
N ASP A 54 -9.56 16.30 4.39
CA ASP A 54 -8.85 15.22 5.09
C ASP A 54 -7.86 14.53 4.14
N TRP A 55 -6.67 15.11 4.09
CA TRP A 55 -5.55 14.64 3.27
C TRP A 55 -4.96 13.31 3.78
N ASP A 56 -5.08 13.03 5.07
CA ASP A 56 -4.54 11.81 5.67
C ASP A 56 -5.42 10.62 5.29
N ALA A 57 -6.74 10.82 5.30
CA ALA A 57 -7.65 9.84 4.76
C ALA A 57 -7.49 9.62 3.24
N ALA A 58 -6.98 10.61 2.48
CA ALA A 58 -6.65 10.42 1.08
C ALA A 58 -5.52 9.40 0.90
N LEU A 59 -4.44 9.52 1.69
CA LEU A 59 -3.36 8.53 1.69
C LEU A 59 -3.84 7.15 2.10
N ILE A 60 -4.59 7.04 3.22
CA ILE A 60 -5.08 5.75 3.72
C ILE A 60 -5.90 5.01 2.66
N ARG A 61 -6.73 5.73 1.90
CA ARG A 61 -7.53 5.14 0.81
C ARG A 61 -6.71 4.71 -0.41
N SER A 62 -5.57 5.35 -0.67
CA SER A 62 -4.71 5.04 -1.83
C SER A 62 -3.66 3.97 -1.53
N LEU A 63 -3.31 3.74 -0.26
CA LEU A 63 -2.30 2.74 0.15
C LEU A 63 -2.56 1.33 -0.39
N PRO A 64 -3.79 0.76 -0.34
CA PRO A 64 -4.05 -0.58 -0.86
C PRO A 64 -3.65 -0.74 -2.33
N LYS A 65 -3.94 0.25 -3.19
CA LYS A 65 -3.55 0.20 -4.60
C LYS A 65 -2.04 0.22 -4.80
N ALA A 66 -1.29 1.01 -4.03
CA ALA A 66 0.16 1.02 -4.11
C ALA A 66 0.78 -0.30 -3.62
N THR A 67 0.18 -0.90 -2.59
CA THR A 67 0.57 -2.21 -2.06
C THR A 67 0.32 -3.32 -3.08
N GLU A 68 -0.83 -3.32 -3.74
CA GLU A 68 -1.24 -4.37 -4.68
C GLU A 68 -0.71 -4.18 -6.10
N ALA A 69 -0.14 -3.02 -6.42
CA ALA A 69 0.36 -2.69 -7.75
C ALA A 69 1.42 -3.69 -8.25
N ARG A 70 1.22 -4.24 -9.45
CA ARG A 70 2.17 -5.17 -10.10
C ARG A 70 2.77 -4.60 -11.38
N SER A 71 2.33 -3.43 -11.78
CA SER A 71 2.80 -2.72 -12.97
C SER A 71 2.94 -1.21 -12.70
N PRO A 72 3.69 -0.48 -13.55
CA PRO A 72 3.72 0.98 -13.49
C PRO A 72 2.32 1.60 -13.61
N ALA A 73 1.44 1.02 -14.43
CA ALA A 73 0.07 1.50 -14.59
C ALA A 73 -0.76 1.36 -13.30
N ASP A 74 -0.61 0.23 -12.58
CA ASP A 74 -1.30 0.04 -11.29
C ASP A 74 -0.83 1.06 -10.25
N TYR A 75 0.48 1.36 -10.24
CA TYR A 75 1.04 2.36 -9.33
C TYR A 75 0.57 3.77 -9.69
N THR A 76 0.53 4.11 -10.98
CA THR A 76 -0.05 5.37 -11.46
C THR A 76 -1.50 5.51 -10.98
N ALA A 77 -2.30 4.45 -11.03
CA ALA A 77 -3.67 4.49 -10.53
C ALA A 77 -3.78 4.74 -9.00
N ALA A 78 -2.76 4.38 -8.22
CA ALA A 78 -2.68 4.72 -6.80
C ALA A 78 -2.35 6.21 -6.58
N VAL A 79 -1.42 6.75 -7.38
CA VAL A 79 -1.06 8.17 -7.40
C VAL A 79 -2.26 9.03 -7.82
N GLU A 80 -2.93 8.67 -8.91
CA GLU A 80 -4.13 9.35 -9.40
C GLU A 80 -5.24 9.33 -8.34
N GLN A 81 -5.43 8.22 -7.63
CA GLN A 81 -6.42 8.15 -6.55
C GLN A 81 -6.09 9.13 -5.41
N LEU A 82 -4.81 9.32 -5.08
CA LEU A 82 -4.38 10.30 -4.08
C LEU A 82 -4.62 11.73 -4.59
N LEU A 83 -4.14 12.05 -5.80
CA LEU A 83 -4.21 13.39 -6.38
C LEU A 83 -5.65 13.81 -6.72
N ALA A 84 -6.52 12.88 -7.11
CA ALA A 84 -7.94 13.15 -7.35
C ALA A 84 -8.63 13.75 -6.13
N ARG A 85 -8.13 13.47 -4.92
CA ARG A 85 -8.69 14.03 -3.69
C ARG A 85 -8.24 15.46 -3.41
N LEU A 86 -7.09 15.88 -3.94
CA LEU A 86 -6.54 17.23 -3.77
C LEU A 86 -7.46 18.30 -4.37
N GLY A 87 -8.05 18.01 -5.53
CA GLY A 87 -9.01 18.90 -6.19
C GLY A 87 -8.41 20.22 -6.68
N ASP A 88 -7.09 20.32 -6.78
CA ASP A 88 -6.41 21.47 -7.36
C ASP A 88 -6.35 21.32 -8.90
N PRO A 89 -6.96 22.23 -9.67
CA PRO A 89 -6.94 22.15 -11.14
C PRO A 89 -5.53 22.27 -11.76
N ALA A 90 -4.57 22.83 -11.02
CA ALA A 90 -3.20 23.04 -11.49
C ALA A 90 -2.28 21.82 -11.27
N THR A 91 -2.66 20.88 -10.40
CA THR A 91 -1.81 19.75 -10.00
C THR A 91 -2.33 18.44 -10.58
N ARG A 92 -1.48 17.73 -11.34
CA ARG A 92 -1.81 16.48 -12.05
C ARG A 92 -0.69 15.46 -11.94
#